data_AF-A0A3E5GGC3-F1
#
_entry.id   AF-A0A3E5GGC3-F1
#
_cell.length_a   1.000
_cell.length_b   1.000
_cell.length_c   1.000
_cell.angle_alpha   90.00
_cell.angle_beta   90.00
_cell.angle_gamma   90.00
#
_symmetry.space_group_name_H-M   'P 1'
#
loop_
_entity.id
_entity.type
_entity.pdbx_description
1 polymer ?
#
loop_
_entity_poly.entity_id
_entity_poly.type
_entity_poly.pdbx_seq_one_letter_code
_entity_poly.pdbx_strand_id
1 'polypeptide(L)'
;MDTLGGKTLYWWIYHFSYDPGEEDYGGGADIYVLDMSDTSVPITYYGSMMPEEGGDAIGETSFGCYEVFKYEVAAGFFWDNGQGATITLK
;
A
#
# COMPACT_ATOMS: atom_id res chain seq x y z
N MET A 1 8.11 -2.28 -11.91
CA MET A 1 8.82 -1.10 -12.44
C MET A 1 8.11 -0.68 -13.71
N ASP A 2 7.79 0.60 -13.82
CA ASP A 2 7.13 1.16 -15.01
C ASP A 2 7.99 2.24 -15.62
N THR A 3 7.92 2.39 -16.94
CA THR A 3 8.64 3.44 -17.67
C THR A 3 7.64 4.44 -18.22
N LEU A 4 7.74 5.70 -17.79
CA LEU A 4 6.84 6.76 -18.22
C LEU A 4 7.65 8.04 -18.51
N GLY A 5 7.47 8.62 -19.70
CA GLY A 5 8.21 9.83 -20.11
C GLY A 5 9.74 9.64 -20.12
N GLY A 6 10.24 8.40 -20.21
CA GLY A 6 11.66 8.07 -20.11
C GLY A 6 12.19 7.96 -18.67
N LYS A 7 11.33 8.02 -17.66
CA LYS A 7 11.67 7.80 -16.25
C LYS A 7 11.23 6.42 -15.80
N THR A 8 12.05 5.75 -15.00
CA THR A 8 11.73 4.46 -14.39
C THR A 8 11.22 4.70 -12.98
N LEU A 9 10.00 4.24 -12.70
CA LEU A 9 9.41 4.27 -11.35
C LEU A 9 9.45 2.86 -10.77
N TYR A 10 9.90 2.77 -9.52
CA TYR A 10 9.95 1.53 -8.77
C TYR A 10 8.79 1.47 -7.79
N TRP A 11 8.16 0.30 -7.71
CA TRP A 11 7.09 0.05 -6.77
C TRP A 11 7.02 -1.42 -6.42
N TRP A 12 6.47 -1.70 -5.23
CA TRP A 12 6.18 -3.05 -4.75
C TRP A 12 4.78 -3.07 -4.15
N ILE A 13 4.06 -4.15 -4.40
CA ILE A 13 2.84 -4.47 -3.67
C ILE A 13 3.13 -5.71 -2.83
N TYR A 14 2.81 -5.62 -1.55
CA TYR A 14 2.78 -6.76 -0.64
C TYR A 14 1.33 -7.14 -0.41
N HIS A 15 0.97 -8.36 -0.80
CA HIS A 15 -0.36 -8.92 -0.63
C HIS A 15 -0.44 -9.68 0.68
N PHE A 16 -1.44 -9.36 1.49
CA PHE A 16 -1.74 -10.02 2.75
C PHE A 16 -3.12 -10.66 2.66
N SER A 17 -3.22 -11.88 3.16
CA SER A 17 -4.50 -12.57 3.31
C SER A 17 -4.46 -13.42 4.58
N TYR A 18 -5.61 -13.53 5.22
CA TYR A 18 -5.80 -14.38 6.38
C TYR A 18 -7.19 -15.03 6.27
N ASP A 19 -7.21 -16.35 6.21
CA ASP A 19 -8.42 -17.17 6.06
C ASP A 19 -8.33 -18.38 7.00
N PRO A 20 -8.69 -18.21 8.29
CA PRO A 20 -8.77 -19.30 9.24
C PRO A 20 -10.07 -20.07 8.97
N GLY A 21 -10.00 -21.12 8.14
CA GLY A 21 -11.21 -21.79 7.60
C GLY A 21 -12.27 -22.34 8.57
N GLU A 22 -12.08 -22.28 9.89
CA GLU A 22 -13.09 -22.62 10.91
C GLU A 22 -13.64 -21.41 11.67
N GLU A 23 -13.11 -20.21 11.46
CA GLU A 23 -13.47 -19.00 12.19
C GLU A 23 -14.13 -17.96 11.28
N ASP A 24 -15.04 -17.16 11.84
CA ASP A 24 -15.83 -16.16 11.09
C ASP A 24 -15.08 -14.83 10.87
N TYR A 25 -13.76 -14.81 11.05
CA TYR A 25 -12.90 -13.64 10.86
C TYR A 25 -11.79 -13.94 9.87
N GLY A 26 -11.32 -12.92 9.16
CA GLY A 26 -10.36 -13.07 8.07
C GLY A 26 -10.22 -11.76 7.32
N GLY A 27 -9.57 -11.79 6.17
CA GLY A 27 -9.54 -10.66 5.27
C GLY A 27 -8.32 -10.61 4.38
N GLY A 28 -8.24 -9.52 3.63
CA GLY A 28 -7.14 -9.25 2.74
C GLY A 28 -6.78 -7.78 2.72
N ALA A 29 -5.51 -7.51 2.48
CA ALA A 29 -4.97 -6.18 2.39
C ALA A 29 -3.79 -6.13 1.42
N ASP A 30 -3.59 -4.97 0.83
CA ASP A 30 -2.41 -4.68 0.03
C ASP A 30 -1.62 -3.53 0.66
N ILE A 31 -0.29 -3.64 0.65
CA ILE A 31 0.61 -2.54 0.99
C ILE A 31 1.36 -2.13 -0.27
N TYR A 32 1.18 -0.88 -0.67
CA TYR A 32 1.85 -0.25 -1.81
C TYR A 32 3.07 0.51 -1.29
N VAL A 33 4.25 0.21 -1.82
CA VAL A 33 5.49 0.96 -1.56
C VAL A 33 5.89 1.62 -2.87
N LEU A 34 5.75 2.93 -2.96
CA LEU A 34 5.97 3.69 -4.19
C LEU A 34 7.24 4.54 -4.07
N ASP A 35 8.16 4.44 -5.03
CA ASP A 35 9.29 5.36 -5.16
C ASP A 35 8.79 6.72 -5.63
N MET A 36 8.74 7.68 -4.71
CA MET A 36 8.30 9.05 -4.98
C MET A 36 9.46 10.04 -4.95
N SER A 37 10.70 9.54 -5.06
CA SER A 37 11.92 10.37 -5.01
C SER A 37 12.06 11.31 -6.22
N ASP A 38 11.49 10.96 -7.38
CA ASP A 38 11.43 11.84 -8.55
C ASP A 38 10.24 12.81 -8.45
N THR A 39 10.51 13.96 -7.84
CA THR A 39 9.53 15.06 -7.66
C THR A 39 9.14 15.75 -8.97
N SER A 40 9.76 15.40 -10.12
CA SER A 40 9.33 15.90 -11.43
C SER A 40 8.13 15.15 -12.00
N VAL A 41 7.77 13.99 -11.42
CA VAL A 41 6.61 13.20 -11.83
C VAL A 41 5.34 13.75 -11.16
N PRO A 42 4.28 14.09 -11.92
CA PRO A 42 3.01 14.53 -11.35
C PRO A 42 2.38 13.52 -10.39
N ILE A 43 1.85 14.00 -9.26
CA ILE A 43 1.24 13.18 -8.20
C ILE A 43 0.13 12.26 -8.72
N THR A 44 -0.60 12.70 -9.74
CA THR A 44 -1.69 11.95 -10.38
C THR A 44 -1.23 10.63 -10.99
N TYR A 45 0.06 10.51 -11.36
CA TYR A 45 0.60 9.25 -11.87
C TYR A 45 0.77 8.21 -10.77
N TYR A 46 1.28 8.61 -9.60
CA TYR A 46 1.35 7.70 -8.45
C TYR A 46 -0.06 7.25 -8.02
N GLY A 47 -1.05 8.14 -8.08
CA GLY A 47 -2.45 7.78 -7.85
C GLY A 47 -2.98 6.71 -8.81
N SER A 48 -2.51 6.67 -10.06
CA SER A 48 -2.90 5.62 -11.02
C SER A 48 -2.26 4.24 -10.75
N MET A 49 -1.25 4.18 -9.87
CA MET A 49 -0.63 2.92 -9.43
C MET A 49 -1.33 2.31 -8.22
N MET A 50 -2.31 3.02 -7.64
CA MET A 50 -3.10 2.58 -6.49
C MET A 50 -4.54 2.28 -6.91
N PRO A 51 -5.32 1.55 -6.08
CA PRO A 51 -6.74 1.38 -6.29
C PRO A 51 -7.46 2.72 -6.37
N GLU A 52 -8.52 2.81 -7.20
CA GLU A 52 -9.26 4.05 -7.43
C GLU A 52 -9.85 4.65 -6.15
N GLU A 53 -10.17 3.80 -5.19
CA GLU A 53 -10.68 4.15 -3.86
C GLU A 53 -9.62 4.81 -2.96
N GLY A 54 -8.35 4.78 -3.38
CA GLY A 54 -7.21 5.30 -2.64
C GLY A 54 -6.76 4.34 -1.52
N GLY A 55 -5.61 4.64 -0.93
CA GLY A 55 -5.08 3.94 0.23
C GLY A 55 -4.62 4.94 1.29
N ASP A 56 -4.53 4.49 2.54
CA ASP A 56 -4.08 5.33 3.64
C ASP A 56 -2.55 5.39 3.66
N ALA A 57 -1.99 6.60 3.63
CA ALA A 57 -0.55 6.79 3.86
C ALA A 57 -0.21 6.40 5.31
N ILE A 58 0.69 5.44 5.47
CA ILE A 58 1.09 4.90 6.78
C ILE A 58 2.55 5.17 7.13
N GLY A 59 3.31 5.79 6.23
CA GLY A 59 4.65 6.30 6.49
C GLY A 59 5.58 6.23 5.30
N GLU A 60 6.84 6.53 5.56
CA GLU A 60 7.91 6.56 4.56
C GLU A 60 9.00 5.53 4.91
N THR A 61 9.69 5.00 3.90
CA THR A 61 10.93 4.22 4.11
C THR A 61 12.15 5.14 4.28
N SER A 62 13.33 4.57 4.56
CA SER A 62 14.55 5.35 4.85
C SER A 62 14.83 6.45 3.80
N PHE A 63 15.15 7.65 4.29
CA PHE A 63 15.41 8.87 3.50
C PHE A 63 14.21 9.49 2.77
N GLY A 64 12.98 9.08 3.08
CA GLY A 64 11.76 9.69 2.53
C GLY A 64 11.59 9.46 1.03
N CYS A 65 12.30 8.46 0.48
CA CYS A 65 12.27 8.17 -0.96
C CYS A 65 11.05 7.35 -1.37
N TYR A 66 10.46 6.58 -0.45
CA TYR A 66 9.30 5.76 -0.74
C TYR A 66 8.18 6.02 0.25
N GLU A 67 7.01 6.33 -0.28
CA GLU A 67 5.77 6.45 0.48
C GLU A 67 5.11 5.07 0.55
N VAL A 68 4.58 4.73 1.73
CA VAL A 68 3.93 3.45 2.02
C VAL A 68 2.46 3.69 2.27
N PHE A 69 1.61 3.04 1.47
CA PHE A 69 0.17 3.10 1.58
C PHE A 69 -0.41 1.74 1.94
N LYS A 70 -1.37 1.70 2.87
CA LYS A 70 -2.20 0.51 3.12
C LYS A 70 -3.52 0.63 2.38
N TYR A 71 -4.02 -0.50 1.89
CA TYR A 71 -5.32 -0.61 1.29
C TYR A 71 -6.04 -1.86 1.78
N GLU A 72 -7.31 -1.68 2.11
CA GLU A 72 -8.21 -2.73 2.57
C GLU A 72 -8.82 -3.43 1.35
N VAL A 73 -8.55 -4.73 1.18
CA VAL A 73 -9.09 -5.51 0.06
C VAL A 73 -10.38 -6.22 0.46
N ALA A 74 -10.43 -6.78 1.68
CA ALA A 74 -11.60 -7.51 2.15
C ALA A 74 -11.66 -7.70 3.68
N ALA A 75 -12.90 -7.70 4.18
CA ALA A 75 -13.31 -8.21 5.49
C ALA A 75 -12.70 -7.55 6.75
N GLY A 76 -12.22 -6.31 6.65
CA GLY A 76 -11.74 -5.54 7.80
C GLY A 76 -10.37 -6.01 8.26
N PHE A 77 -9.47 -6.36 7.34
CA PHE A 77 -8.11 -6.78 7.64
C PHE A 77 -7.39 -5.79 8.55
N PHE A 78 -7.55 -4.48 8.33
CA PHE A 78 -7.01 -3.42 9.19
C PHE A 78 -8.06 -2.74 10.08
N TRP A 79 -9.11 -3.43 10.50
CA TRP A 79 -10.20 -2.79 11.26
C TRP A 79 -9.69 -2.05 12.51
N ASP A 80 -9.84 -0.72 12.51
CA ASP A 80 -9.30 0.22 13.49
C ASP A 80 -9.97 0.19 14.89
N ASN A 81 -10.74 -0.86 15.21
CA ASN A 81 -11.33 -1.07 16.54
C ASN A 81 -10.44 -1.90 17.48
N GLY A 82 -9.17 -2.13 17.10
CA GLY A 82 -8.21 -2.93 17.86
C GLY A 82 -8.31 -4.44 17.62
N GLN A 83 -9.13 -4.88 16.65
CA GLN A 83 -9.25 -6.29 16.27
C GLN A 83 -8.55 -6.63 14.94
N GLY A 84 -8.22 -5.61 14.13
CA GLY A 84 -7.51 -5.78 12.87
C GLY A 84 -6.00 -6.02 13.03
N ALA A 85 -5.37 -6.43 11.93
CA ALA A 85 -3.93 -6.55 11.83
C ALA A 85 -3.25 -5.18 12.05
N THR A 86 -2.06 -5.20 12.64
CA THR A 86 -1.20 -4.02 12.74
C THR A 86 0.04 -4.22 11.87
N ILE A 87 0.40 -3.21 11.10
CA ILE A 87 1.69 -3.14 10.42
C ILE A 87 2.63 -2.21 11.18
N THR A 88 3.88 -2.60 11.31
CA THR A 88 4.94 -1.77 11.89
C THR A 88 6.06 -1.65 10.87
N LEU A 89 6.34 -0.41 10.46
CA LEU A 89 7.51 -0.06 9.67
C LEU A 89 8.69 0.13 10.65
N LYS A 90 9.84 -0.51 10.40
CA LYS A 90 11.04 -0.46 11.26
C LYS A 90 12.23 0.07 10.50
#